data_AF-A0A2A4UJQ4-F1
#
_entry.id   AF-A0A2A4UJQ4-F1
#
_cell.length_a   1.000
_cell.length_b   1.000
_cell.length_c   1.000
_cell.angle_alpha   90.00
_cell.angle_beta   90.00
_cell.angle_gamma   90.00
#
_symmetry.space_group_name_H-M   'P 1'
#
loop_
_entity.id
_entity.type
_entity.pdbx_description
1 polymer ?
#
loop_
_entity_poly.entity_id
_entity_poly.type
_entity_poly.pdbx_seq_one_letter_code
_entity_poly.pdbx_strand_id
1 'polypeptide(L)'
;PILNSQTIQRCMEYASTFDLTLFVNPQDHDLAQNGCAHEGPTASKLGLPTIPETAETIAVAKYLLLAEHTNTRIHFNQLSVQRSLDLIQQGKDRGLQVSADVSAHQLILTDECLSEFDGVYHVRPPLRCRSNRDGLRNGIKAGIISSICSDHQPHEVAAKMAPFAATEPGISSLETLLPLTLRLVDEGSLTLNQAIACLTHGPASVLQIDEGVIQVGQKANLCLFDPQAEYQLSEQSLKSTGKNSPFLNQTLKGQVRYTLLEGKISYQSQL
;
A
#
# COMPACT_ATOMS: atom_id res chain seq x y z
N PRO A 1 5.45 -9.82 15.60
CA PRO A 1 4.76 -10.86 14.79
C PRO A 1 4.17 -11.93 15.72
N ILE A 2 3.01 -12.51 15.38
CA ILE A 2 2.47 -13.68 16.11
C ILE A 2 3.03 -14.93 15.40
N LEU A 3 3.93 -15.66 16.07
CA LEU A 3 4.63 -16.79 15.45
C LEU A 3 3.82 -18.10 15.51
N ASN A 4 3.02 -18.27 16.56
CA ASN A 4 2.28 -19.50 16.81
C ASN A 4 0.98 -19.55 15.99
N SER A 5 0.88 -20.51 15.05
CA SER A 5 -0.30 -20.68 14.19
C SER A 5 -1.59 -20.98 14.97
N GLN A 6 -1.52 -21.70 16.09
CA GLN A 6 -2.70 -21.96 16.93
C GLN A 6 -3.21 -20.66 17.58
N THR A 7 -2.33 -19.76 17.98
CA THR A 7 -2.72 -18.43 18.47
C THR A 7 -3.40 -17.63 17.37
N ILE A 8 -2.85 -17.62 16.15
CA ILE A 8 -3.46 -16.94 14.99
C ILE A 8 -4.86 -17.52 14.74
N GLN A 9 -5.00 -18.83 14.68
CA GLN A 9 -6.27 -19.51 14.47
C GLN A 9 -7.32 -19.09 15.52
N ARG A 10 -6.96 -19.08 16.80
CA ARG A 10 -7.87 -18.64 17.89
C ARG A 10 -8.27 -17.18 17.75
N CYS A 11 -7.35 -16.30 17.35
CA CYS A 11 -7.69 -14.90 17.05
C CYS A 11 -8.68 -14.80 15.88
N MET A 12 -8.53 -15.64 14.86
CA MET A 12 -9.43 -15.68 13.71
C MET A 12 -10.82 -16.23 14.05
N GLU A 13 -10.90 -17.29 14.85
CA GLU A 13 -12.16 -17.83 15.40
C GLU A 13 -12.90 -16.75 16.22
N TYR A 14 -12.17 -16.01 17.06
CA TYR A 14 -12.74 -14.89 17.80
C TYR A 14 -13.24 -13.78 16.86
N ALA A 15 -12.43 -13.35 15.89
CA ALA A 15 -12.83 -12.33 14.92
C ALA A 15 -14.08 -12.74 14.14
N SER A 16 -14.17 -14.01 13.70
CA SER A 16 -15.33 -14.54 13.01
C SER A 16 -16.60 -14.50 13.86
N THR A 17 -16.49 -14.69 15.18
CA THR A 17 -17.65 -14.66 16.10
C THR A 17 -18.33 -13.29 16.12
N PHE A 18 -17.57 -12.22 15.87
CA PHE A 18 -18.05 -10.83 15.90
C PHE A 18 -18.14 -10.18 14.52
N ASP A 19 -18.07 -10.97 13.43
CA ASP A 19 -18.04 -10.48 12.04
C ASP A 19 -16.95 -9.41 11.80
N LEU A 20 -15.80 -9.56 12.47
CA LEU A 20 -14.67 -8.65 12.33
C LEU A 20 -13.78 -9.07 11.17
N THR A 21 -13.31 -8.07 10.43
CA THR A 21 -12.28 -8.24 9.40
C THR A 21 -10.89 -8.28 10.04
N LEU A 22 -10.12 -9.34 9.78
CA LEU A 22 -8.72 -9.42 10.20
C LEU A 22 -7.83 -8.75 9.15
N PHE A 23 -7.12 -7.69 9.55
CA PHE A 23 -6.10 -7.02 8.73
C PHE A 23 -4.73 -7.66 8.99
N VAL A 24 -4.06 -8.08 7.93
CA VAL A 24 -2.81 -8.83 8.01
C VAL A 24 -1.77 -8.18 7.11
N ASN A 25 -0.61 -7.85 7.67
CA ASN A 25 0.60 -7.57 6.88
C ASN A 25 1.30 -8.91 6.64
N PRO A 26 1.19 -9.51 5.42
CA PRO A 26 1.63 -10.88 5.20
C PRO A 26 3.15 -10.92 5.08
N GLN A 27 3.82 -11.37 6.15
CA GLN A 27 5.24 -11.64 6.10
C GLN A 27 5.61 -12.77 7.05
N ASP A 28 6.28 -13.79 6.51
CA ASP A 28 6.93 -14.82 7.30
C ASP A 28 8.21 -14.26 7.94
N HIS A 29 8.31 -14.38 9.27
CA HIS A 29 9.43 -13.81 10.02
C HIS A 29 10.73 -14.54 9.71
N ASP A 30 10.69 -15.86 9.61
CA ASP A 30 11.90 -16.68 9.53
C ASP A 30 12.54 -16.59 8.14
N LEU A 31 11.74 -16.35 7.10
CA LEU A 31 12.26 -16.08 5.76
C LEU A 31 12.73 -14.64 5.57
N ALA A 32 12.08 -13.67 6.22
CA ALA A 32 12.46 -12.27 6.06
C ALA A 32 13.66 -11.86 6.93
N GLN A 33 13.82 -12.49 8.11
CA GLN A 33 14.87 -12.17 9.08
C GLN A 33 15.07 -10.65 9.25
N ASN A 34 16.30 -10.18 9.12
CA ASN A 34 16.70 -8.78 9.14
C ASN A 34 16.94 -8.24 7.72
N GLY A 35 16.27 -8.80 6.71
CA GLY A 35 16.34 -8.32 5.34
C GLY A 35 15.81 -6.88 5.22
N CYS A 36 16.40 -6.09 4.34
CA CYS A 36 16.02 -4.69 4.09
C CYS A 36 15.72 -4.40 2.61
N ALA A 37 16.01 -5.34 1.71
CA ALA A 37 15.80 -5.20 0.27
C ALA A 37 15.17 -6.47 -0.32
N HIS A 38 14.65 -6.38 -1.53
CA HIS A 38 14.15 -7.56 -2.26
C HIS A 38 15.30 -8.52 -2.61
N GLU A 39 15.06 -9.83 -2.46
CA GLU A 39 15.94 -10.86 -3.02
C GLU A 39 15.93 -10.80 -4.56
N GLY A 40 16.91 -10.09 -5.11
CA GLY A 40 17.06 -9.92 -6.55
C GLY A 40 18.45 -9.37 -6.91
N PRO A 41 18.73 -9.20 -8.22
CA PRO A 41 20.05 -8.81 -8.71
C PRO A 41 20.58 -7.51 -8.09
N THR A 42 19.68 -6.55 -7.82
CA THR A 42 20.05 -5.26 -7.23
C THR A 42 20.63 -5.44 -5.83
N ALA A 43 19.91 -6.10 -4.93
CA ALA A 43 20.38 -6.32 -3.56
C ALA A 43 21.63 -7.20 -3.51
N SER A 44 21.72 -8.23 -4.36
CA SER A 44 22.92 -9.07 -4.47
C SER A 44 24.15 -8.25 -4.88
N LYS A 45 24.01 -7.34 -5.85
CA LYS A 45 25.10 -6.45 -6.28
C LYS A 45 25.53 -5.47 -5.18
N LEU A 46 24.56 -4.98 -4.40
CA LEU A 46 24.78 -4.01 -3.33
C LEU A 46 25.21 -4.66 -2.00
N GLY A 47 25.18 -6.00 -1.89
CA GLY A 47 25.51 -6.73 -0.66
C GLY A 47 24.49 -6.52 0.46
N LEU A 48 23.23 -6.21 0.13
CA LEU A 48 22.19 -5.92 1.11
C LEU A 48 21.52 -7.21 1.61
N PRO A 49 21.19 -7.31 2.91
CA PRO A 49 20.32 -8.37 3.44
C PRO A 49 18.97 -8.40 2.70
N THR A 50 18.58 -9.58 2.22
CA THR A 50 17.42 -9.74 1.35
C THR A 50 16.20 -10.30 2.06
N ILE A 51 15.02 -9.94 1.55
CA ILE A 51 13.72 -10.54 1.87
C ILE A 51 13.23 -11.23 0.59
N PRO A 52 13.08 -12.56 0.59
CA PRO A 52 12.56 -13.28 -0.57
C PRO A 52 11.05 -13.04 -0.75
N GLU A 53 10.55 -13.25 -1.98
CA GLU A 53 9.11 -13.20 -2.27
C GLU A 53 8.32 -14.29 -1.52
N THR A 54 8.98 -15.40 -1.21
CA THR A 54 8.42 -16.51 -0.43
C THR A 54 8.01 -16.09 0.98
N ALA A 55 8.64 -15.05 1.55
CA ALA A 55 8.25 -14.52 2.84
C ALA A 55 6.80 -13.97 2.82
N GLU A 56 6.39 -13.32 1.73
CA GLU A 56 5.02 -12.83 1.58
C GLU A 56 4.07 -13.97 1.21
N THR A 57 4.41 -14.76 0.19
CA THR A 57 3.48 -15.76 -0.38
C THR A 57 3.16 -16.91 0.58
N ILE A 58 4.10 -17.35 1.41
CA ILE A 58 3.82 -18.35 2.47
C ILE A 58 2.89 -17.78 3.53
N ALA A 59 3.09 -16.52 3.94
CA ALA A 59 2.20 -15.87 4.87
C ALA A 59 0.79 -15.76 4.30
N VAL A 60 0.63 -15.29 3.06
CA VAL A 60 -0.67 -15.24 2.37
C VAL A 60 -1.34 -16.62 2.33
N ALA A 61 -0.62 -17.65 1.88
CA ALA A 61 -1.16 -19.01 1.80
C ALA A 61 -1.62 -19.54 3.18
N LYS A 62 -0.79 -19.36 4.22
CA LYS A 62 -1.13 -19.75 5.59
C LYS A 62 -2.40 -19.08 6.08
N TYR A 63 -2.51 -17.76 5.92
CA TYR A 63 -3.68 -17.02 6.37
C TYR A 63 -4.94 -17.34 5.58
N LEU A 64 -4.83 -17.63 4.26
CA LEU A 64 -5.96 -18.11 3.46
C LEU A 64 -6.46 -19.47 3.95
N LEU A 65 -5.57 -20.42 4.24
CA LEU A 65 -5.96 -21.74 4.78
C LEU A 65 -6.66 -21.61 6.14
N LEU A 66 -6.16 -20.72 7.01
CA LEU A 66 -6.80 -20.45 8.29
C LEU A 66 -8.15 -19.77 8.10
N ALA A 67 -8.27 -18.78 7.21
CA ALA A 67 -9.52 -18.09 6.92
C ALA A 67 -10.58 -19.03 6.36
N GLU A 68 -10.18 -20.00 5.52
CA GLU A 68 -11.05 -21.06 5.02
C GLU A 68 -11.55 -21.96 6.17
N HIS A 69 -10.67 -22.31 7.11
CA HIS A 69 -11.04 -23.14 8.26
C HIS A 69 -11.96 -22.42 9.26
N THR A 70 -11.73 -21.14 9.51
CA THR A 70 -12.43 -20.36 10.55
C THR A 70 -13.57 -19.51 10.00
N ASN A 71 -13.76 -19.48 8.67
CA ASN A 71 -14.71 -18.60 7.97
C ASN A 71 -14.53 -17.10 8.30
N THR A 72 -13.28 -16.68 8.57
CA THR A 72 -12.96 -15.29 8.95
C THR A 72 -12.77 -14.42 7.71
N ARG A 73 -13.34 -13.21 7.71
CA ARG A 73 -13.03 -12.20 6.69
C ARG A 73 -11.62 -11.68 6.88
N ILE A 74 -10.84 -11.63 5.81
CA ILE A 74 -9.44 -11.22 5.87
C ILE A 74 -9.11 -10.16 4.81
N HIS A 75 -8.29 -9.20 5.22
CA HIS A 75 -7.70 -8.19 4.35
C HIS A 75 -6.18 -8.27 4.43
N PHE A 76 -5.51 -8.42 3.28
CA PHE A 76 -4.06 -8.40 3.20
C PHE A 76 -3.56 -6.99 2.88
N ASN A 77 -2.86 -6.41 3.85
CA ASN A 77 -2.28 -5.08 3.73
C ASN A 77 -1.04 -5.13 2.83
N GLN A 78 -0.90 -4.12 1.97
CA GLN A 78 0.34 -3.74 1.31
C GLN A 78 1.02 -4.89 0.57
N LEU A 79 0.31 -5.60 -0.30
CA LEU A 79 0.93 -6.67 -1.09
C LEU A 79 2.04 -6.11 -2.00
N SER A 80 3.15 -6.86 -2.12
CA SER A 80 4.28 -6.48 -2.97
C SER A 80 4.61 -7.51 -4.05
N VAL A 81 4.05 -8.71 -3.98
CA VAL A 81 4.39 -9.83 -4.87
C VAL A 81 3.21 -10.21 -5.76
N GLN A 82 3.45 -10.32 -7.07
CA GLN A 82 2.42 -10.71 -8.04
C GLN A 82 1.84 -12.10 -7.72
N ARG A 83 2.68 -13.06 -7.33
CA ARG A 83 2.25 -14.42 -6.99
C ARG A 83 1.26 -14.46 -5.82
N SER A 84 1.30 -13.48 -4.91
CA SER A 84 0.30 -13.34 -3.84
C SER A 84 -1.10 -13.16 -4.43
N LEU A 85 -1.24 -12.46 -5.56
CA LEU A 85 -2.53 -12.22 -6.22
C LEU A 85 -3.17 -13.50 -6.75
N ASP A 86 -2.36 -14.43 -7.28
CA ASP A 86 -2.86 -15.75 -7.70
C ASP A 86 -3.48 -16.50 -6.52
N LEU A 87 -2.85 -16.43 -5.34
CA LEU A 87 -3.36 -17.06 -4.12
C LEU A 87 -4.66 -16.41 -3.65
N ILE A 88 -4.73 -15.07 -3.69
CA ILE A 88 -5.94 -14.32 -3.37
C ILE A 88 -7.08 -14.72 -4.31
N GLN A 89 -6.83 -14.76 -5.62
CA GLN A 89 -7.84 -15.15 -6.60
C GLN A 89 -8.33 -16.59 -6.36
N GLN A 90 -7.41 -17.53 -6.14
CA GLN A 90 -7.79 -18.90 -5.79
C GLN A 90 -8.63 -18.97 -4.50
N GLY A 91 -8.33 -18.13 -3.50
CA GLY A 91 -9.15 -18.00 -2.29
C GLY A 91 -10.56 -17.49 -2.61
N LYS A 92 -10.68 -16.44 -3.43
CA LYS A 92 -11.97 -15.92 -3.89
C LYS A 92 -12.77 -16.97 -4.67
N ASP A 93 -12.12 -17.75 -5.53
CA ASP A 93 -12.76 -18.82 -6.32
C ASP A 93 -13.32 -19.94 -5.42
N ARG A 94 -12.73 -20.15 -4.24
CA ARG A 94 -13.25 -21.05 -3.20
C ARG A 94 -14.31 -20.42 -2.29
N GLY A 95 -14.67 -19.15 -2.52
CA GLY A 95 -15.70 -18.44 -1.76
C GLY A 95 -15.21 -17.75 -0.49
N LEU A 96 -13.88 -17.63 -0.28
CA LEU A 96 -13.35 -16.90 0.88
C LEU A 96 -13.69 -15.40 0.78
N GLN A 97 -14.03 -14.80 1.92
CA GLN A 97 -14.16 -13.36 2.06
C GLN A 97 -12.78 -12.72 2.21
N VAL A 98 -12.05 -12.60 1.09
CA VAL A 98 -10.69 -12.05 1.05
C VAL A 98 -10.60 -10.80 0.20
N SER A 99 -9.87 -9.81 0.72
CA SER A 99 -9.50 -8.58 0.00
C SER A 99 -8.03 -8.24 0.23
N ALA A 100 -7.51 -7.31 -0.55
CA ALA A 100 -6.13 -6.86 -0.41
C ALA A 100 -5.98 -5.39 -0.84
N ASP A 101 -4.96 -4.73 -0.30
CA ASP A 101 -4.48 -3.42 -0.73
C ASP A 101 -3.02 -3.47 -1.20
N VAL A 102 -2.59 -2.38 -1.82
CA VAL A 102 -1.20 -2.13 -2.21
C VAL A 102 -0.86 -0.68 -1.94
N SER A 103 0.36 -0.40 -1.49
CA SER A 103 0.79 0.99 -1.31
C SER A 103 1.11 1.65 -2.66
N ALA A 104 0.74 2.92 -2.82
CA ALA A 104 0.90 3.64 -4.09
C ALA A 104 2.36 3.63 -4.60
N HIS A 105 3.35 3.68 -3.69
CA HIS A 105 4.76 3.66 -4.06
C HIS A 105 5.21 2.31 -4.64
N GLN A 106 4.60 1.18 -4.24
CA GLN A 106 4.88 -0.15 -4.81
C GLN A 106 4.36 -0.29 -6.24
N LEU A 107 3.43 0.57 -6.66
CA LEU A 107 2.93 0.61 -8.03
C LEU A 107 3.81 1.48 -8.94
N ILE A 108 4.76 2.25 -8.40
CA ILE A 108 5.57 3.21 -9.15
C ILE A 108 7.04 2.78 -9.14
N LEU A 109 7.59 2.55 -7.97
CA LEU A 109 9.00 2.27 -7.74
C LEU A 109 9.31 0.78 -7.86
N THR A 110 10.58 0.46 -8.07
CA THR A 110 11.11 -0.91 -8.11
C THR A 110 12.42 -1.00 -7.34
N ASP A 111 12.89 -2.22 -7.09
CA ASP A 111 14.16 -2.50 -6.41
C ASP A 111 15.36 -1.78 -7.04
N GLU A 112 15.32 -1.52 -8.36
CA GLU A 112 16.33 -0.74 -9.08
C GLU A 112 16.62 0.65 -8.47
N CYS A 113 15.66 1.26 -7.77
CA CYS A 113 15.86 2.56 -7.12
C CYS A 113 16.89 2.52 -5.98
N LEU A 114 17.25 1.33 -5.48
CA LEU A 114 18.22 1.17 -4.38
C LEU A 114 19.67 1.40 -4.82
N SER A 115 19.96 1.63 -6.10
CA SER A 115 21.32 1.71 -6.65
C SER A 115 22.21 2.79 -6.01
N GLU A 116 21.62 3.80 -5.38
CA GLU A 116 22.33 4.92 -4.73
C GLU A 116 22.44 4.78 -3.20
N PHE A 117 21.97 3.67 -2.61
CA PHE A 117 21.93 3.43 -1.16
C PHE A 117 21.16 4.48 -0.35
N ASP A 118 20.29 5.26 -0.98
CA ASP A 118 19.49 6.26 -0.29
C ASP A 118 18.43 5.58 0.59
N GLY A 119 18.52 5.82 1.90
CA GLY A 119 17.60 5.30 2.92
C GLY A 119 16.14 5.68 2.71
N VAL A 120 15.86 6.69 1.87
CA VAL A 120 14.48 7.06 1.51
C VAL A 120 13.74 5.92 0.78
N TYR A 121 14.47 5.02 0.11
CA TYR A 121 13.90 3.84 -0.56
C TYR A 121 13.80 2.62 0.35
N HIS A 122 14.25 2.71 1.60
CA HIS A 122 14.04 1.65 2.58
C HIS A 122 12.59 1.70 3.07
N VAL A 123 11.79 0.74 2.60
CA VAL A 123 10.37 0.56 2.90
C VAL A 123 10.07 -0.90 3.22
N ARG A 124 8.93 -1.15 3.86
CA ARG A 124 8.46 -2.50 4.18
C ARG A 124 6.97 -2.64 3.83
N PRO A 125 6.58 -3.57 2.94
CA PRO A 125 7.43 -4.53 2.23
C PRO A 125 8.46 -3.86 1.31
N PRO A 126 9.59 -4.52 0.98
CA PRO A 126 10.63 -3.90 0.16
C PRO A 126 10.14 -3.68 -1.26
N LEU A 127 10.68 -2.68 -1.95
CA LEU A 127 10.46 -2.50 -3.38
C LEU A 127 10.92 -3.75 -4.13
N ARG A 128 10.02 -4.35 -4.92
CA ARG A 128 10.28 -5.56 -5.70
C ARG A 128 10.71 -5.23 -7.13
N CYS A 129 11.05 -6.26 -7.90
CA CYS A 129 11.37 -6.13 -9.32
C CYS A 129 10.17 -5.62 -10.16
N ARG A 130 10.45 -5.18 -11.39
CA ARG A 130 9.46 -4.63 -12.33
C ARG A 130 8.28 -5.57 -12.59
N SER A 131 8.52 -6.89 -12.71
CA SER A 131 7.44 -7.86 -12.96
C SER A 131 6.42 -7.90 -11.83
N ASN A 132 6.87 -7.79 -10.57
CA ASN A 132 5.96 -7.71 -9.44
C ASN A 132 5.13 -6.42 -9.46
N ARG A 133 5.77 -5.26 -9.67
CA ARG A 133 5.06 -3.98 -9.81
C ARG A 133 3.99 -4.04 -10.90
N ASP A 134 4.36 -4.54 -12.08
CA ASP A 134 3.45 -4.62 -13.22
C ASP A 134 2.33 -5.65 -12.97
N GLY A 135 2.65 -6.74 -12.26
CA GLY A 135 1.69 -7.72 -11.75
C GLY A 135 0.68 -7.10 -10.78
N LEU A 136 1.11 -6.26 -9.84
CA LEU A 136 0.23 -5.53 -8.91
C LEU A 136 -0.71 -4.58 -9.67
N ARG A 137 -0.17 -3.83 -10.64
CA ARG A 137 -0.98 -2.97 -11.53
C ARG A 137 -2.06 -3.78 -12.26
N ASN A 138 -1.70 -4.94 -12.82
CA ASN A 138 -2.66 -5.83 -13.48
C ASN A 138 -3.68 -6.42 -12.49
N GLY A 139 -3.27 -6.70 -11.25
CA GLY A 139 -4.16 -7.13 -10.17
C GLY A 139 -5.26 -6.13 -9.86
N ILE A 140 -4.94 -4.83 -9.88
CA ILE A 140 -5.94 -3.76 -9.74
C ILE A 140 -6.88 -3.75 -10.94
N LYS A 141 -6.35 -3.79 -12.17
CA LYS A 141 -7.17 -3.81 -13.39
C LYS A 141 -8.16 -4.98 -13.41
N ALA A 142 -7.72 -6.14 -12.91
CA ALA A 142 -8.52 -7.36 -12.82
C ALA A 142 -9.49 -7.37 -11.63
N GLY A 143 -9.46 -6.37 -10.75
CA GLY A 143 -10.31 -6.31 -9.55
C GLY A 143 -9.90 -7.29 -8.43
N ILE A 144 -8.68 -7.83 -8.49
CA ILE A 144 -8.14 -8.68 -7.43
C ILE A 144 -7.80 -7.82 -6.20
N ILE A 145 -7.10 -6.71 -6.44
CA ILE A 145 -6.83 -5.64 -5.46
C ILE A 145 -7.92 -4.57 -5.61
N SER A 146 -8.55 -4.20 -4.50
CA SER A 146 -9.64 -3.22 -4.49
C SER A 146 -9.26 -1.90 -3.83
N SER A 147 -8.07 -1.78 -3.23
CA SER A 147 -7.65 -0.57 -2.52
C SER A 147 -6.19 -0.22 -2.78
N ILE A 148 -5.90 1.08 -2.89
CA ILE A 148 -4.56 1.63 -2.86
C ILE A 148 -4.42 2.45 -1.57
N CYS A 149 -3.36 2.22 -0.80
CA CYS A 149 -3.08 2.96 0.42
C CYS A 149 -1.83 3.83 0.29
N SER A 150 -1.67 4.81 1.20
CA SER A 150 -0.44 5.60 1.28
C SER A 150 0.70 4.80 1.92
N ASP A 151 0.38 3.99 2.94
CA ASP A 151 1.36 3.45 3.89
C ASP A 151 2.24 4.57 4.47
N HIS A 152 1.58 5.60 5.01
CA HIS A 152 2.23 6.81 5.48
C HIS A 152 3.01 6.57 6.79
N GLN A 153 4.34 6.57 6.68
CA GLN A 153 5.27 6.34 7.77
C GLN A 153 6.32 7.48 7.81
N PRO A 154 5.96 8.65 8.38
CA PRO A 154 6.84 9.79 8.49
C PRO A 154 7.97 9.51 9.49
N HIS A 155 9.20 9.87 9.12
CA HIS A 155 10.39 9.77 9.96
C HIS A 155 11.13 11.09 10.02
N GLU A 156 11.86 11.31 11.11
CA GLU A 156 12.87 12.35 11.19
C GLU A 156 14.03 12.08 10.23
N VAL A 157 14.78 13.14 9.89
CA VAL A 157 15.93 13.04 8.97
C VAL A 157 16.94 12.00 9.44
N ALA A 158 17.25 11.96 10.75
CA ALA A 158 18.25 11.05 11.31
C ALA A 158 17.95 9.56 11.03
N ALA A 159 16.68 9.16 11.04
CA ALA A 159 16.25 7.78 10.75
C ALA A 159 16.62 7.32 9.33
N LYS A 160 16.87 8.26 8.41
CA LYS A 160 17.21 8.00 7.01
C LYS A 160 18.68 8.22 6.64
N MET A 161 19.51 8.69 7.56
CA MET A 161 20.92 9.05 7.30
C MET A 161 21.94 7.94 7.61
N ALA A 162 21.50 6.82 8.18
CA ALA A 162 22.36 5.66 8.42
C ALA A 162 22.70 4.92 7.10
N PRO A 163 23.71 4.01 7.07
CA PRO A 163 23.86 3.09 5.95
C PRO A 163 22.54 2.36 5.68
N PHE A 164 22.19 2.14 4.40
CA PHE A 164 20.86 1.69 3.97
C PHE A 164 20.22 0.62 4.89
N ALA A 165 20.93 -0.47 5.16
CA ALA A 165 20.42 -1.59 5.97
C ALA A 165 20.17 -1.26 7.46
N ALA A 166 20.68 -0.13 7.95
CA ALA A 166 20.50 0.36 9.31
C ALA A 166 19.55 1.56 9.40
N THR A 167 18.95 1.99 8.28
CA THR A 167 17.92 3.03 8.29
C THR A 167 16.58 2.47 8.75
N GLU A 168 15.68 3.31 9.25
CA GLU A 168 14.31 2.90 9.58
C GLU A 168 13.45 2.78 8.32
N PRO A 169 12.69 1.69 8.12
CA PRO A 169 11.83 1.54 6.95
C PRO A 169 10.63 2.50 7.00
N GLY A 170 10.19 2.99 5.84
CA GLY A 170 8.96 3.77 5.69
C GLY A 170 9.16 5.14 5.01
N ILE A 171 8.08 5.66 4.41
CA ILE A 171 8.08 6.95 3.69
C ILE A 171 6.89 7.82 4.05
N SER A 172 7.09 9.14 3.98
CA SER A 172 6.04 10.13 4.05
C SER A 172 5.30 10.21 2.71
N SER A 173 4.13 9.56 2.63
CA SER A 173 3.39 9.33 1.38
C SER A 173 1.91 9.77 1.35
N LEU A 174 1.36 10.34 2.43
CA LEU A 174 -0.06 10.72 2.47
C LEU A 174 -0.40 11.73 1.36
N GLU A 175 0.45 12.76 1.22
CA GLU A 175 0.27 13.86 0.28
C GLU A 175 0.62 13.48 -1.17
N THR A 176 1.26 12.33 -1.37
CA THR A 176 1.57 11.78 -2.69
C THR A 176 0.60 10.68 -3.14
N LEU A 177 -0.31 10.22 -2.27
CA LEU A 177 -1.25 9.14 -2.57
C LEU A 177 -2.07 9.39 -3.85
N LEU A 178 -2.78 10.53 -3.91
CA LEU A 178 -3.59 10.89 -5.08
C LEU A 178 -2.70 11.13 -6.33
N PRO A 179 -1.64 11.96 -6.28
CA PRO A 179 -0.77 12.16 -7.43
C PRO A 179 -0.16 10.88 -8.01
N LEU A 180 0.32 9.96 -7.18
CA LEU A 180 0.90 8.70 -7.65
C LEU A 180 -0.18 7.78 -8.23
N THR A 181 -1.39 7.81 -7.67
CA THR A 181 -2.54 7.06 -8.21
C THR A 181 -2.98 7.63 -9.56
N LEU A 182 -2.98 8.96 -9.75
CA LEU A 182 -3.27 9.60 -11.03
C LEU A 182 -2.16 9.38 -12.07
N ARG A 183 -0.90 9.27 -11.64
CA ARG A 183 0.20 8.89 -12.55
C ARG A 183 -0.06 7.54 -13.23
N LEU A 184 -0.70 6.59 -12.55
CA LEU A 184 -1.12 5.31 -13.16
C LEU A 184 -2.19 5.50 -14.24
N VAL A 185 -2.99 6.56 -14.15
CA VAL A 185 -3.97 6.92 -15.18
C VAL A 185 -3.27 7.54 -16.38
N ASP A 186 -2.36 8.48 -16.16
CA ASP A 186 -1.57 9.11 -17.21
C ASP A 186 -0.71 8.09 -17.99
N GLU A 187 -0.19 7.07 -17.31
CA GLU A 187 0.57 5.96 -17.91
C GLU A 187 -0.34 4.93 -18.62
N GLY A 188 -1.66 5.10 -18.61
CA GLY A 188 -2.62 4.14 -19.18
C GLY A 188 -2.70 2.81 -18.42
N SER A 189 -2.15 2.76 -17.20
CA SER A 189 -2.24 1.58 -16.34
C SER A 189 -3.65 1.42 -15.75
N LEU A 190 -4.31 2.51 -15.35
CA LEU A 190 -5.68 2.48 -14.81
C LEU A 190 -6.57 3.48 -15.54
N THR A 191 -7.88 3.26 -15.53
CA THR A 191 -8.83 4.34 -15.83
C THR A 191 -8.98 5.26 -14.62
N LEU A 192 -9.39 6.51 -14.84
CA LEU A 192 -9.66 7.44 -13.72
C LEU A 192 -10.67 6.87 -12.72
N ASN A 193 -11.74 6.23 -13.20
CA ASN A 193 -12.75 5.62 -12.33
C ASN A 193 -12.17 4.50 -11.47
N GLN A 194 -11.32 3.62 -12.02
CA GLN A 194 -10.64 2.58 -11.24
C GLN A 194 -9.72 3.20 -10.18
N ALA A 195 -8.95 4.21 -10.57
CA ALA A 195 -8.01 4.91 -9.69
C ALA A 195 -8.74 5.58 -8.51
N ILE A 196 -9.83 6.31 -8.75
CA ILE A 196 -10.64 6.93 -7.70
C ILE A 196 -11.33 5.88 -6.83
N ALA A 197 -11.91 4.83 -7.43
CA ALA A 197 -12.56 3.76 -6.67
C ALA A 197 -11.59 3.07 -5.69
N CYS A 198 -10.32 2.89 -6.06
CA CYS A 198 -9.30 2.32 -5.18
C CYS A 198 -8.94 3.20 -3.97
N LEU A 199 -9.27 4.50 -4.01
CA LEU A 199 -9.03 5.46 -2.93
C LEU A 199 -10.30 5.77 -2.13
N THR A 200 -11.49 5.40 -2.62
CA THR A 200 -12.78 5.74 -2.01
C THR A 200 -13.61 4.50 -1.67
N HIS A 201 -14.44 4.03 -2.61
CA HIS A 201 -15.39 2.93 -2.41
C HIS A 201 -14.69 1.60 -2.10
N GLY A 202 -13.51 1.35 -2.68
CA GLY A 202 -12.69 0.18 -2.44
C GLY A 202 -12.32 -0.01 -0.97
N PRO A 203 -11.58 0.94 -0.35
CA PRO A 203 -11.27 0.89 1.09
C PRO A 203 -12.54 0.96 1.96
N ALA A 204 -13.57 1.71 1.58
CA ALA A 204 -14.83 1.74 2.32
C ALA A 204 -15.52 0.37 2.37
N SER A 205 -15.47 -0.39 1.28
CA SER A 205 -16.01 -1.76 1.21
C SER A 205 -15.21 -2.74 2.08
N VAL A 206 -13.89 -2.59 2.12
CA VAL A 206 -13.02 -3.39 3.00
C VAL A 206 -13.34 -3.13 4.48
N LEU A 207 -13.56 -1.86 4.83
CA LEU A 207 -13.90 -1.42 6.19
C LEU A 207 -15.37 -1.63 6.56
N GLN A 208 -16.22 -1.99 5.59
CA GLN A 208 -17.68 -2.11 5.74
C GLN A 208 -18.35 -0.85 6.29
N ILE A 209 -17.98 0.30 5.75
CA ILE A 209 -18.56 1.59 6.10
C ILE A 209 -19.31 2.20 4.91
N ASP A 210 -20.39 2.91 5.19
CA ASP A 210 -21.20 3.64 4.19
C ASP A 210 -20.54 4.98 3.85
N GLU A 211 -19.36 4.91 3.23
CA GLU A 211 -18.52 6.05 2.83
C GLU A 211 -17.95 5.83 1.42
N GLY A 212 -17.24 6.84 0.89
CA GLY A 212 -16.53 6.71 -0.38
C GLY A 212 -17.42 6.81 -1.64
N VAL A 213 -18.65 7.28 -1.47
CA VAL A 213 -19.61 7.56 -2.56
C VAL A 213 -20.10 9.01 -2.49
N ILE A 214 -20.44 9.59 -3.65
CA ILE A 214 -21.04 10.92 -3.73
C ILE A 214 -22.51 10.74 -4.11
N GLN A 215 -23.40 10.87 -3.13
CA GLN A 215 -24.83 10.69 -3.31
C GLN A 215 -25.63 11.67 -2.43
N VAL A 216 -26.79 12.11 -2.92
CA VAL A 216 -27.73 12.92 -2.13
C VAL A 216 -28.14 12.16 -0.86
N GLY A 217 -28.06 12.84 0.28
CA GLY A 217 -28.39 12.28 1.60
C GLY A 217 -27.18 11.75 2.38
N GLN A 218 -26.01 11.59 1.74
CA GLN A 218 -24.77 11.19 2.40
C GLN A 218 -24.00 12.37 2.98
N LYS A 219 -23.07 12.08 3.90
CA LYS A 219 -22.15 13.09 4.46
C LYS A 219 -21.33 13.74 3.35
N ALA A 220 -21.12 15.05 3.45
CA ALA A 220 -20.31 15.81 2.48
C ALA A 220 -18.80 15.65 2.75
N ASN A 221 -18.32 14.42 2.62
CA ASN A 221 -16.90 14.04 2.66
C ASN A 221 -16.34 14.08 1.23
N LEU A 222 -15.73 15.21 0.85
CA LEU A 222 -15.40 15.52 -0.55
C LEU A 222 -13.94 15.96 -0.68
N CYS A 223 -13.33 15.62 -1.81
CA CYS A 223 -12.02 16.12 -2.21
C CYS A 223 -12.14 16.76 -3.59
N LEU A 224 -11.91 18.07 -3.68
CA LEU A 224 -11.80 18.77 -4.95
C LEU A 224 -10.33 18.87 -5.32
N PHE A 225 -9.97 18.36 -6.49
CA PHE A 225 -8.62 18.42 -7.03
C PHE A 225 -8.65 18.76 -8.52
N ASP A 226 -7.57 19.35 -9.01
CA ASP A 226 -7.37 19.58 -10.44
C ASP A 226 -6.45 18.48 -10.99
N PRO A 227 -6.96 17.56 -11.84
CA PRO A 227 -6.18 16.44 -12.35
C PRO A 227 -5.02 16.86 -13.26
N GLN A 228 -5.04 18.06 -13.82
CA GLN A 228 -4.01 18.56 -14.75
C GLN A 228 -3.08 19.59 -14.11
N ALA A 229 -3.45 20.17 -12.96
CA ALA A 229 -2.57 21.07 -12.23
C ALA A 229 -1.28 20.37 -11.82
N GLU A 230 -0.16 20.91 -12.32
CA GLU A 230 1.18 20.49 -11.97
C GLU A 230 1.73 21.32 -10.80
N TYR A 231 2.44 20.67 -9.89
CA TYR A 231 3.17 21.33 -8.82
C TYR A 231 4.45 20.56 -8.50
N GLN A 232 5.48 21.26 -8.04
CA GLN A 232 6.69 20.62 -7.56
C GLN A 232 6.49 20.16 -6.12
N LEU A 233 6.71 18.88 -5.84
CA LEU A 233 6.73 18.38 -4.47
C LEU A 233 8.03 18.86 -3.80
N SER A 234 7.90 19.66 -2.76
CA SER A 234 9.03 20.11 -1.93
C SER A 234 8.76 19.87 -0.45
N GLU A 235 9.80 19.97 0.39
CA GLU A 235 9.64 19.88 1.83
C GLU A 235 8.67 20.93 2.40
N GLN A 236 8.65 22.13 1.80
CA GLN A 236 7.74 23.22 2.20
C GLN A 236 6.30 22.94 1.77
N SER A 237 6.09 22.23 0.67
CA SER A 237 4.76 21.84 0.21
C SER A 237 4.14 20.76 1.09
N LEU A 238 4.97 19.89 1.70
CA LEU A 238 4.52 18.83 2.60
C LEU A 238 4.04 19.42 3.93
N LYS A 239 2.81 19.09 4.32
CA LYS A 239 2.24 19.32 5.66
C LYS A 239 2.71 18.28 6.67
N SER A 240 3.04 17.07 6.22
CA SER A 240 3.61 16.03 7.08
C SER A 240 4.87 16.51 7.78
N THR A 241 5.06 16.10 9.03
CA THR A 241 6.29 16.35 9.80
C THR A 241 7.49 15.60 9.19
N GLY A 242 7.28 14.36 8.74
CA GLY A 242 8.30 13.58 8.04
C GLY A 242 8.47 14.03 6.60
N LYS A 243 9.71 14.33 6.22
CA LYS A 243 10.09 14.74 4.85
C LYS A 243 10.77 13.62 4.06
N ASN A 244 10.80 12.41 4.62
CA ASN A 244 11.34 11.19 4.00
C ASN A 244 10.46 10.70 2.84
N SER A 245 10.53 11.34 1.67
CA SER A 245 9.78 10.92 0.49
C SER A 245 10.70 10.80 -0.74
N PRO A 246 10.68 9.66 -1.46
CA PRO A 246 11.48 9.47 -2.67
C PRO A 246 11.01 10.34 -3.85
N PHE A 247 9.86 11.00 -3.68
CA PHE A 247 9.24 11.84 -4.70
C PHE A 247 9.56 13.33 -4.53
N LEU A 248 10.38 13.70 -3.54
CA LEU A 248 10.82 15.08 -3.36
C LEU A 248 11.50 15.63 -4.62
N ASN A 249 11.26 16.91 -4.89
CA ASN A 249 11.71 17.69 -6.05
C ASN A 249 11.14 17.25 -7.40
N GLN A 250 10.26 16.24 -7.45
CA GLN A 250 9.56 15.84 -8.66
C GLN A 250 8.34 16.73 -8.92
N THR A 251 8.00 16.95 -10.20
CA THR A 251 6.73 17.52 -10.60
C THR A 251 5.63 16.45 -10.53
N LEU A 252 4.56 16.75 -9.81
CA LEU A 252 3.39 15.91 -9.63
C LEU A 252 2.14 16.57 -10.22
N LYS A 253 1.14 15.76 -10.60
CA LYS A 253 -0.18 16.20 -11.06
C LYS A 253 -1.26 15.86 -10.05
N GLY A 254 -2.43 16.51 -10.16
CA GLY A 254 -3.56 16.21 -9.30
C GLY A 254 -3.59 17.04 -8.02
N GLN A 255 -3.27 18.33 -8.11
CA GLN A 255 -3.24 19.19 -6.93
C GLN A 255 -4.62 19.25 -6.26
N VAL A 256 -4.70 18.82 -5.00
CA VAL A 256 -5.89 18.97 -4.16
C VAL A 256 -6.09 20.46 -3.86
N ARG A 257 -7.29 20.96 -4.17
CA ARG A 257 -7.72 22.34 -3.90
C ARG A 257 -8.46 22.46 -2.58
N TYR A 258 -9.37 21.53 -2.31
CA TYR A 258 -10.16 21.50 -1.08
C TYR A 258 -10.39 20.08 -0.59
N THR A 259 -10.37 19.90 0.72
CA THR A 259 -10.92 18.71 1.38
C THR A 259 -12.01 19.15 2.33
N LEU A 260 -13.17 18.49 2.27
CA LEU A 260 -14.32 18.72 3.10
C LEU A 260 -14.58 17.47 3.94
N LEU A 261 -14.78 17.66 5.24
CA LEU A 261 -15.23 16.63 6.17
C LEU A 261 -16.59 17.05 6.72
N GLU A 262 -17.62 16.27 6.43
CA GLU A 262 -19.01 16.56 6.81
C GLU A 262 -19.43 18.01 6.43
N GLY A 263 -19.01 18.47 5.24
CA GLY A 263 -19.30 19.80 4.71
C GLY A 263 -18.43 20.94 5.24
N LYS A 264 -17.52 20.68 6.19
CA LYS A 264 -16.57 21.67 6.69
C LYS A 264 -15.24 21.56 5.96
N ILE A 265 -14.69 22.68 5.50
CA ILE A 265 -13.37 22.71 4.86
C ILE A 265 -12.31 22.33 5.92
N SER A 266 -11.65 21.20 5.72
CA SER A 266 -10.53 20.72 6.56
C SER A 266 -9.17 21.04 5.94
N TYR A 267 -9.13 21.21 4.62
CA TYR A 267 -7.94 21.62 3.88
C TYR A 267 -8.32 22.54 2.72
N GLN A 268 -7.48 23.54 2.46
CA GLN A 268 -7.53 24.38 1.28
C GLN A 268 -6.09 24.68 0.83
N SER A 269 -5.81 24.46 -0.46
CA SER A 269 -4.52 24.86 -1.04
C SER A 269 -4.43 26.39 -1.08
N GLN A 270 -3.27 26.95 -0.77
CA GLN A 270 -3.01 28.36 -1.07
C GLN A 270 -2.97 28.53 -2.60
N LEU A 271 -3.73 29.50 -3.10
CA LEU A 271 -3.85 29.82 -4.53
C LEU A 271 -2.50 30.18 -5.14
#